data_AF-A0A8H7B896-F1
#
_entry.id   AF-A0A8H7B896-F1
#
_cell.length_a   1.000
_cell.length_b   1.000
_cell.length_c   1.000
_cell.angle_alpha   90.00
_cell.angle_beta   90.00
_cell.angle_gamma   90.00
#
_symmetry.space_group_name_H-M   'P 1'
#
loop_
_entity.id
_entity.type
_entity.pdbx_description
1 polymer ?
#
loop_
_entity_poly.entity_id
_entity_poly.type
_entity_poly.pdbx_seq_one_letter_code
_entity_poly.pdbx_strand_id
1 'polypeptide(L)'
;MSDIKKVHTANACPPAGPYTQAIVAGPNVFVSGQIPADTKGNLIEGSIADKTKMCCENIKGILTEAGVAMDRIVKVNVFLDDMANFAEMNGMYEQYFSHKPARSCVAVKQLPKGVPVEIECIAYTALNTGAHMRLLQATSDNDFSLVEYFDDIPPYAILSHTWGADHEEVTFKDIYKGKGKGKAKPGYEKLRFCAAQAARDGLKFFWVDTCCIDKGSSAELSEAINSMYAWYKGSTKCYVYLSDVPCRILDITRQEILVDTFLSSRWFTRGWTFQELLAPETLVFFAADGSELGDKANFLEDIARQTHIPIDVLQDSNDAANYNVEKRTDWTMHRRTKREEDAAYCLLGFFGVQMPLIYGEGRARAFARLQTEIKRHKFQQNLLAVVSFMKFLYDGV
;
A
#
# COMPACT_ATOMS: atom_id res chain seq x y z
N MET A 1 -16.27 7.20 -1.58
CA MET A 1 -16.69 6.90 -2.96
C MET A 1 -15.46 6.32 -3.64
N SER A 2 -15.56 5.16 -4.28
CA SER A 2 -14.46 4.58 -5.07
C SER A 2 -13.99 5.62 -6.08
N ASP A 3 -12.73 6.05 -6.00
CA ASP A 3 -12.20 7.08 -6.89
C ASP A 3 -12.25 6.57 -8.34
N ILE A 4 -13.06 7.23 -9.17
CA ILE A 4 -13.15 7.01 -10.61
C ILE A 4 -12.25 8.05 -11.27
N LYS A 5 -11.11 7.61 -11.85
CA LYS A 5 -10.17 8.50 -12.55
C LYS A 5 -10.32 8.32 -14.06
N LYS A 6 -10.48 9.44 -14.76
CA LYS A 6 -10.40 9.50 -16.22
C LYS A 6 -8.94 9.48 -16.66
N VAL A 7 -8.60 8.63 -17.62
CA VAL A 7 -7.27 8.56 -18.24
C VAL A 7 -7.34 9.26 -19.59
N HIS A 8 -6.40 10.19 -19.81
CA HIS A 8 -6.27 10.92 -21.06
C HIS A 8 -4.79 11.12 -21.38
N THR A 9 -4.35 10.70 -22.56
CA THR A 9 -2.98 10.84 -23.04
C THR A 9 -2.94 11.35 -24.47
N ALA A 10 -1.92 12.16 -24.78
CA ALA A 10 -1.61 12.57 -26.15
C ALA A 10 -0.86 11.48 -26.95
N ASN A 11 -0.45 10.40 -26.28
CA ASN A 11 0.30 9.30 -26.89
C ASN A 11 -0.59 8.16 -27.40
N ALA A 12 -1.89 8.40 -27.57
CA ALA A 12 -2.84 7.44 -28.14
C ALA A 12 -3.90 8.16 -28.95
N CYS A 13 -4.66 7.40 -29.77
CA CYS A 13 -5.78 7.93 -30.54
C CYS A 13 -6.76 8.70 -29.64
N PRO A 14 -7.18 9.93 -30.01
CA PRO A 14 -8.19 10.67 -29.28
C PRO A 14 -9.56 9.95 -29.36
N PRO A 15 -10.45 10.13 -28.36
CA PRO A 15 -11.80 9.58 -28.42
C PRO A 15 -12.56 10.02 -29.67
N ALA A 16 -13.20 9.07 -30.36
CA ALA A 16 -13.99 9.34 -31.57
C ALA A 16 -15.45 9.75 -31.27
N GLY A 17 -15.82 9.89 -29.99
CA GLY A 17 -17.18 10.16 -29.53
C GLY A 17 -17.23 10.56 -28.05
N PRO A 18 -18.42 10.56 -27.40
CA PRO A 18 -18.60 11.04 -26.03
C PRO A 18 -18.15 10.02 -24.97
N TYR A 19 -16.90 9.55 -25.07
CA TYR A 19 -16.28 8.62 -24.13
C TYR A 19 -14.83 9.06 -23.81
N THR A 20 -14.22 8.42 -22.81
CA THR A 20 -12.83 8.67 -22.38
C THR A 20 -11.95 7.50 -22.83
N GLN A 21 -10.65 7.73 -23.09
CA GLN A 21 -9.72 6.66 -23.50
C GLN A 21 -9.69 5.48 -22.51
N ALA A 22 -9.66 5.76 -21.20
CA ALA A 22 -9.90 4.75 -20.19
C ALA A 22 -10.47 5.35 -18.88
N ILE A 23 -11.03 4.47 -18.06
CA ILE A 23 -11.44 4.76 -16.69
C ILE A 23 -10.68 3.82 -15.75
N VAL A 24 -10.06 4.38 -14.71
CA VAL A 24 -9.62 3.63 -13.54
C VAL A 24 -10.75 3.64 -12.52
N ALA A 25 -11.23 2.47 -12.12
CA ALA A 25 -12.25 2.31 -11.08
C ALA A 25 -11.85 1.18 -10.12
N GLY A 26 -11.39 1.57 -8.93
CA GLY A 26 -10.78 0.63 -7.99
C GLY A 26 -9.51 0.01 -8.60
N PRO A 27 -9.33 -1.32 -8.53
CA PRO A 27 -8.11 -1.97 -9.03
C PRO A 27 -8.13 -2.23 -10.55
N ASN A 28 -9.15 -1.74 -11.26
CA ASN A 28 -9.37 -2.06 -12.67
C ASN A 28 -9.19 -0.82 -13.54
N VAL A 29 -8.51 -1.00 -14.67
CA VAL A 29 -8.46 -0.04 -15.78
C VAL A 29 -9.29 -0.59 -16.91
N PHE A 30 -10.33 0.15 -17.29
CA PHE A 30 -11.21 -0.15 -18.41
C PHE A 30 -10.79 0.71 -19.59
N VAL A 31 -10.08 0.12 -20.55
CA VAL A 31 -9.61 0.80 -21.77
C VAL A 31 -10.69 0.68 -22.83
N SER A 32 -11.13 1.82 -23.37
CA SER A 32 -12.09 1.85 -24.49
C SER A 32 -11.48 1.29 -25.76
N GLY A 33 -12.33 0.85 -26.69
CA GLY A 33 -11.92 0.32 -27.99
C GLY A 33 -10.95 1.23 -28.74
N GLN A 34 -9.81 0.66 -29.11
CA GLN A 34 -8.76 1.30 -29.89
C GLN A 34 -8.85 0.84 -31.33
N ILE A 35 -9.03 1.80 -32.23
CA ILE A 35 -9.02 1.64 -33.68
C ILE A 35 -7.62 1.94 -34.24
N PRO A 36 -7.28 1.51 -35.49
CA PRO A 36 -5.99 1.76 -36.11
C PRO A 36 -5.86 3.20 -36.58
N ALA A 37 -5.68 4.12 -35.64
CA ALA A 37 -5.50 5.55 -35.87
C ALA A 37 -4.31 6.10 -35.08
N ASP A 38 -3.66 7.12 -35.65
CA ASP A 38 -2.56 7.84 -35.00
C ASP A 38 -3.03 8.72 -33.83
N THR A 39 -2.08 9.37 -33.14
CA THR A 39 -2.36 10.27 -32.01
C THR A 39 -3.13 11.54 -32.38
N LYS A 40 -3.30 11.82 -33.68
CA LYS A 40 -4.14 12.91 -34.20
C LYS A 40 -5.52 12.41 -34.63
N GLY A 41 -5.78 11.10 -34.56
CA GLY A 41 -7.03 10.47 -34.96
C GLY A 41 -7.15 10.16 -36.45
N ASN A 42 -6.05 10.25 -37.21
CA ASN A 42 -6.00 9.84 -38.62
C ASN A 42 -5.89 8.33 -38.71
N LEU A 43 -6.72 7.71 -39.55
CA LEU A 43 -6.63 6.27 -39.80
C LEU A 43 -5.30 5.94 -40.49
N ILE A 44 -4.66 4.85 -40.07
CA ILE A 44 -3.47 4.37 -40.75
C ILE A 44 -3.83 3.42 -41.91
N GLU A 45 -3.03 3.49 -42.96
CA GLU A 45 -3.07 2.54 -44.07
C GLU A 45 -2.14 1.35 -43.79
N GLY A 46 -2.29 0.30 -44.60
CA GLY A 46 -1.45 -0.90 -44.52
C GLY A 46 -2.22 -2.17 -44.22
N SER A 47 -1.44 -3.18 -43.85
CA SER A 47 -1.88 -4.56 -43.61
C SER A 47 -2.75 -4.68 -42.34
N ILE A 48 -3.38 -5.84 -42.11
CA ILE A 48 -4.06 -6.10 -40.85
C ILE A 48 -3.05 -6.13 -39.70
N ALA A 49 -1.83 -6.63 -39.96
CA ALA A 49 -0.76 -6.57 -38.98
C ALA A 49 -0.42 -5.12 -38.58
N ASP A 50 -0.27 -4.19 -39.54
CA ASP A 50 0.03 -2.78 -39.25
C ASP A 50 -1.08 -2.10 -38.44
N LYS A 51 -2.33 -2.40 -38.79
CA LYS A 51 -3.52 -1.88 -38.10
C LYS A 51 -3.63 -2.44 -36.68
N THR A 52 -3.43 -3.74 -36.51
CA THR A 52 -3.40 -4.41 -35.20
C THR A 52 -2.30 -3.82 -34.32
N LYS A 53 -1.11 -3.60 -34.89
CA LYS A 53 0.02 -2.96 -34.20
C LYS A 53 -0.37 -1.59 -33.65
N MET A 54 -1.02 -0.76 -34.46
CA MET A 54 -1.46 0.58 -34.02
C MET A 54 -2.50 0.51 -32.89
N CYS A 55 -3.47 -0.41 -32.95
CA CYS A 55 -4.39 -0.64 -31.83
C CYS A 55 -3.62 -0.98 -30.54
N CYS A 56 -2.63 -1.86 -30.62
CA CYS A 56 -1.81 -2.26 -29.47
C CYS A 56 -0.93 -1.10 -28.94
N GLU A 57 -0.34 -0.29 -29.81
CA GLU A 57 0.44 0.90 -29.40
C GLU A 57 -0.45 1.94 -28.71
N ASN A 58 -1.67 2.15 -29.20
CA ASN A 58 -2.64 3.02 -28.55
C ASN A 58 -3.03 2.50 -27.15
N ILE A 59 -3.29 1.20 -27.00
CA ILE A 59 -3.55 0.57 -25.69
C ILE A 59 -2.35 0.78 -24.75
N LYS A 60 -1.14 0.55 -25.25
CA LYS A 60 0.10 0.74 -24.48
C LYS A 60 0.26 2.19 -24.01
N GLY A 61 0.01 3.17 -24.89
CA GLY A 61 0.04 4.59 -24.53
C GLY A 61 -0.96 4.92 -23.42
N ILE A 62 -2.19 4.41 -23.51
CA ILE A 62 -3.24 4.62 -22.50
C ILE A 62 -2.89 3.95 -21.17
N LEU A 63 -2.41 2.71 -21.19
CA LEU A 63 -2.02 2.00 -19.95
C LEU A 63 -0.80 2.63 -19.29
N THR A 64 0.16 3.13 -20.07
CA THR A 64 1.31 3.89 -19.54
C THR A 64 0.85 5.13 -18.79
N GLU A 65 -0.11 5.89 -19.33
CA GLU A 65 -0.73 7.04 -18.63
C GLU A 65 -1.51 6.62 -17.38
N ALA A 66 -2.09 5.42 -17.40
CA ALA A 66 -2.75 4.83 -16.24
C ALA A 66 -1.77 4.27 -15.19
N GLY A 67 -0.46 4.26 -15.45
CA GLY A 67 0.56 3.67 -14.58
C GLY A 67 0.54 2.14 -14.57
N VAL A 68 0.10 1.51 -15.65
CA VAL A 68 -0.08 0.05 -15.77
C VAL A 68 0.74 -0.50 -16.94
N ALA A 69 1.46 -1.59 -16.70
CA ALA A 69 2.19 -2.31 -17.75
C ALA A 69 1.26 -3.24 -18.56
N MET A 70 1.63 -3.52 -19.82
CA MET A 70 0.85 -4.35 -20.74
C MET A 70 0.60 -5.79 -20.22
N ASP A 71 1.54 -6.34 -19.47
CA ASP A 71 1.46 -7.68 -18.87
C ASP A 71 0.41 -7.80 -17.74
N ARG A 72 -0.18 -6.67 -17.33
CA ARG A 72 -1.27 -6.60 -16.35
C ARG A 72 -2.66 -6.62 -16.98
N ILE A 73 -2.75 -6.69 -18.30
CA ILE A 73 -4.02 -6.89 -19.00
C ILE A 73 -4.55 -8.28 -18.65
N VAL A 74 -5.80 -8.37 -18.21
CA VAL A 74 -6.43 -9.63 -17.77
C VAL A 74 -7.50 -10.12 -18.74
N LYS A 75 -8.11 -9.21 -19.50
CA LYS A 75 -9.13 -9.51 -20.52
C LYS A 75 -8.91 -8.64 -21.75
N VAL A 76 -9.00 -9.24 -22.92
CA VAL A 76 -9.03 -8.55 -24.22
C VAL A 76 -10.26 -8.97 -25.01
N ASN A 77 -10.94 -8.03 -25.64
CA ASN A 77 -11.92 -8.30 -26.69
C ASN A 77 -11.39 -7.75 -28.01
N VAL A 78 -11.40 -8.59 -29.03
CA VAL A 78 -11.00 -8.24 -30.40
C VAL A 78 -12.23 -8.30 -31.30
N PHE A 79 -12.44 -7.24 -32.06
CA PHE A 79 -13.50 -7.15 -33.05
C PHE A 79 -12.87 -7.01 -34.44
N LEU A 80 -13.29 -7.85 -35.38
CA LEU A 80 -12.88 -7.80 -36.78
C LEU A 80 -14.10 -7.50 -37.66
N ASP A 81 -13.90 -6.86 -38.81
CA ASP A 81 -14.95 -6.75 -39.82
C ASP A 81 -15.14 -8.05 -40.63
N ASP A 82 -14.04 -8.79 -40.84
CA ASP A 82 -13.98 -10.08 -41.53
C ASP A 82 -13.11 -11.07 -40.76
N MET A 83 -13.62 -12.29 -40.56
CA MET A 83 -12.89 -13.37 -39.89
C MET A 83 -11.71 -13.90 -40.72
N ALA A 84 -11.65 -13.61 -42.02
CA ALA A 84 -10.48 -13.88 -42.85
C ALA A 84 -9.20 -13.22 -42.30
N ASN A 85 -9.33 -12.10 -41.58
CA ASN A 85 -8.22 -11.33 -41.00
C ASN A 85 -7.67 -11.95 -39.69
N PHE A 86 -8.29 -13.02 -39.17
CA PHE A 86 -7.97 -13.57 -37.85
C PHE A 86 -6.52 -14.06 -37.73
N ALA A 87 -6.00 -14.77 -38.73
CA ALA A 87 -4.66 -15.33 -38.69
C ALA A 87 -3.58 -14.23 -38.68
N GLU A 88 -3.73 -13.22 -39.55
CA GLU A 88 -2.78 -12.11 -39.65
C GLU A 88 -2.81 -11.22 -38.39
N MET A 89 -4.00 -10.92 -37.88
CA MET A 89 -4.16 -10.20 -36.60
C MET A 89 -3.47 -10.94 -35.46
N ASN A 90 -3.66 -12.26 -35.34
CA ASN A 90 -3.02 -13.06 -34.28
C ASN A 90 -1.48 -13.01 -34.36
N GLY A 91 -0.91 -13.04 -35.56
CA GLY A 91 0.54 -12.97 -35.75
C GLY A 91 1.18 -11.69 -35.22
N MET A 92 0.46 -10.56 -35.25
CA MET A 92 0.89 -9.32 -34.60
C MET A 92 0.51 -9.30 -33.11
N TYR A 93 -0.69 -9.75 -32.76
CA TYR A 93 -1.21 -9.77 -31.39
C TYR A 93 -0.26 -10.48 -30.42
N GLU A 94 0.25 -11.65 -30.79
CA GLU A 94 1.12 -12.47 -29.92
C GLU A 94 2.44 -11.78 -29.54
N GLN A 95 2.87 -10.74 -30.28
CA GLN A 95 4.06 -9.95 -29.97
C GLN A 95 3.83 -8.99 -28.78
N TYR A 96 2.59 -8.57 -28.55
CA TYR A 96 2.22 -7.62 -27.48
C TYR A 96 1.67 -8.30 -26.23
N PHE A 97 1.08 -9.49 -26.38
CA PHE A 97 0.35 -10.19 -25.32
C PHE A 97 0.98 -11.55 -24.99
N SER A 98 2.29 -11.56 -24.75
CA SER A 98 3.05 -12.78 -24.42
C SER A 98 2.58 -13.49 -23.15
N HIS A 99 1.96 -12.74 -22.23
CA HIS A 99 1.37 -13.24 -20.98
C HIS A 99 -0.04 -13.86 -21.15
N LYS A 100 -0.62 -13.81 -22.36
CA LYS A 100 -1.86 -14.50 -22.76
C LYS A 100 -3.07 -14.21 -21.86
N PRO A 101 -3.61 -12.97 -21.87
CA PRO A 101 -4.83 -12.64 -21.14
C PRO A 101 -6.04 -13.47 -21.63
N ALA A 102 -7.08 -13.56 -20.80
CA ALA A 102 -8.36 -14.10 -21.27
C ALA A 102 -8.83 -13.31 -22.50
N ARG A 103 -9.37 -13.99 -23.52
CA ARG A 103 -9.69 -13.34 -24.79
C ARG A 103 -11.02 -13.79 -25.39
N SER A 104 -11.70 -12.87 -26.04
CA SER A 104 -12.78 -13.16 -27.00
C SER A 104 -12.47 -12.45 -28.32
N CYS A 105 -12.75 -13.11 -29.45
CA CYS A 105 -12.60 -12.54 -30.78
C CYS A 105 -13.85 -12.84 -31.60
N VAL A 106 -14.46 -11.83 -32.19
CA VAL A 106 -15.68 -11.98 -33.01
C VAL A 106 -15.59 -11.12 -34.27
N ALA A 107 -16.19 -11.60 -35.36
CA ALA A 107 -16.44 -10.76 -36.53
C ALA A 107 -17.78 -10.04 -36.36
N VAL A 108 -17.79 -8.74 -36.62
CA VAL A 108 -18.97 -7.86 -36.47
C VAL A 108 -19.33 -7.24 -37.81
N LYS A 109 -20.58 -6.82 -37.96
CA LYS A 109 -21.09 -6.24 -39.21
C LYS A 109 -20.29 -4.99 -39.65
N GLN A 110 -19.91 -4.14 -38.70
CA GLN A 110 -19.21 -2.90 -38.99
C GLN A 110 -18.56 -2.34 -37.71
N LEU A 111 -17.40 -1.70 -37.87
CA LEU A 111 -16.66 -0.97 -36.83
C LEU A 111 -16.69 0.55 -37.07
N PRO A 112 -16.48 1.38 -36.04
CA PRO A 112 -16.36 2.83 -36.17
C PRO A 112 -15.35 3.24 -37.24
N LYS A 113 -15.71 4.24 -38.05
CA LYS A 113 -14.91 4.72 -39.20
C LYS A 113 -14.60 3.65 -40.28
N GLY A 114 -15.24 2.48 -40.26
CA GLY A 114 -15.06 1.44 -41.26
C GLY A 114 -13.68 0.76 -41.21
N VAL A 115 -13.05 0.73 -40.05
CA VAL A 115 -11.77 0.05 -39.84
C VAL A 115 -11.96 -1.48 -39.76
N PRO A 116 -10.92 -2.28 -40.08
CA PRO A 116 -11.06 -3.74 -40.08
C PRO A 116 -10.80 -4.40 -38.72
N VAL A 117 -10.28 -3.66 -37.74
CA VAL A 117 -9.95 -4.18 -36.41
C VAL A 117 -10.17 -3.11 -35.34
N GLU A 118 -10.70 -3.54 -34.20
CA GLU A 118 -10.81 -2.75 -32.96
C GLU A 118 -10.48 -3.65 -31.77
N ILE A 119 -9.72 -3.14 -30.80
CA ILE A 119 -9.30 -3.89 -29.61
C ILE A 119 -9.61 -3.09 -28.35
N GLU A 120 -10.27 -3.70 -27.39
CA GLU A 120 -10.44 -3.18 -26.03
C GLU A 120 -9.84 -4.12 -25.00
N CYS A 121 -9.50 -3.60 -23.82
CA CYS A 121 -8.99 -4.43 -22.75
C CYS A 121 -9.36 -3.95 -21.35
N ILE A 122 -9.36 -4.90 -20.42
CA ILE A 122 -9.39 -4.63 -18.99
C ILE A 122 -8.03 -5.02 -18.44
N ALA A 123 -7.40 -4.08 -17.75
CA ALA A 123 -6.16 -4.31 -17.02
C ALA A 123 -6.37 -4.18 -15.52
N TYR A 124 -5.52 -4.86 -14.78
CA TYR A 124 -5.51 -4.80 -13.34
C TYR A 124 -4.38 -3.86 -12.91
N THR A 125 -4.71 -2.70 -12.31
CA THR A 125 -3.71 -1.96 -11.54
C THR A 125 -3.30 -2.93 -10.43
N ALA A 126 -2.02 -3.29 -10.32
CA ALA A 126 -1.62 -4.17 -9.22
C ALA A 126 -2.25 -3.66 -7.91
N LEU A 127 -2.83 -4.58 -7.11
CA LEU A 127 -2.59 -4.46 -5.68
C LEU A 127 -1.07 -4.50 -5.59
N ASN A 128 -0.48 -3.32 -5.46
CA ASN A 128 0.95 -3.11 -5.34
C ASN A 128 1.49 -4.11 -4.32
N THR A 129 2.18 -5.14 -4.81
CA THR A 129 3.03 -5.97 -3.98
C THR A 129 4.41 -5.31 -3.76
N GLY A 130 4.63 -4.14 -4.37
CA GLY A 130 5.68 -3.17 -4.04
C GLY A 130 5.01 -1.83 -3.82
N ALA A 131 5.04 -1.36 -2.58
CA ALA A 131 4.15 -0.33 -2.09
C ALA A 131 4.49 1.05 -2.68
N HIS A 132 3.49 1.69 -3.30
CA HIS A 132 3.54 3.13 -3.45
C HIS A 132 3.66 3.75 -2.05
N MET A 133 4.84 4.28 -1.76
CA MET A 133 5.21 4.80 -0.45
C MET A 133 5.72 6.22 -0.60
N ARG A 134 5.15 7.12 0.21
CA ARG A 134 5.66 8.48 0.32
C ARG A 134 6.54 8.61 1.54
N LEU A 135 7.76 9.11 1.33
CA LEU A 135 8.67 9.46 2.41
C LEU A 135 8.77 10.98 2.53
N LEU A 136 8.97 11.44 3.76
CA LEU A 136 9.35 12.82 4.04
C LEU A 136 10.85 12.97 4.00
N GLN A 137 11.27 14.13 3.52
CA GLN A 137 12.65 14.60 3.57
C GLN A 137 12.67 16.01 4.14
N ALA A 138 13.60 16.29 5.06
CA ALA A 138 13.87 17.65 5.51
C ALA A 138 14.52 18.48 4.38
N THR A 139 14.08 19.72 4.22
CA THR A 139 14.63 20.70 3.28
C THR A 139 15.53 21.70 4.00
N SER A 140 16.31 22.48 3.24
CA SER A 140 17.21 23.51 3.77
C SER A 140 16.49 24.59 4.58
N ASP A 141 15.18 24.79 4.35
CA ASP A 141 14.40 25.90 4.90
C ASP A 141 13.65 25.48 6.18
N ASN A 142 14.16 24.46 6.89
CA ASN A 142 13.49 23.80 8.02
C ASN A 142 12.05 23.39 7.69
N ASP A 143 11.83 22.90 6.46
CA ASP A 143 10.55 22.41 5.97
C ASP A 143 10.63 20.93 5.56
N PHE A 144 9.52 20.37 5.10
CA PHE A 144 9.46 18.99 4.63
C PHE A 144 8.88 18.88 3.23
N SER A 145 9.43 17.97 2.43
CA SER A 145 8.89 17.58 1.13
C SER A 145 8.54 16.11 1.10
N LEU A 146 7.48 15.76 0.38
CA LEU A 146 7.11 14.37 0.09
C LEU A 146 7.85 13.90 -1.16
N VAL A 147 8.39 12.68 -1.10
CA VAL A 147 9.03 11.99 -2.21
C VAL A 147 8.33 10.64 -2.38
N GLU A 148 7.91 10.34 -3.61
CA GLU A 148 7.18 9.12 -3.97
C GLU A 148 8.13 8.03 -4.46
N TYR A 149 7.92 6.81 -3.96
CA TYR A 149 8.60 5.60 -4.38
C TYR A 149 7.55 4.54 -4.75
N PHE A 150 7.77 3.84 -5.86
CA PHE A 150 6.92 2.74 -6.31
C PHE A 150 7.62 1.39 -6.14
N ASP A 151 8.95 1.40 -6.29
CA ASP A 151 9.88 0.30 -6.03
C ASP A 151 11.17 0.88 -5.43
N ASP A 152 12.08 0.02 -4.96
CA ASP A 152 13.40 0.40 -4.43
C ASP A 152 13.35 1.49 -3.34
N ILE A 153 12.50 1.27 -2.33
CA ILE A 153 12.33 2.18 -1.20
C ILE A 153 13.69 2.33 -0.47
N PRO A 154 14.25 3.56 -0.37
CA PRO A 154 15.54 3.77 0.27
C PRO A 154 15.43 3.58 1.79
N PRO A 155 16.55 3.37 2.53
CA PRO A 155 16.53 3.33 3.99
C PRO A 155 15.83 4.55 4.61
N TYR A 156 14.93 4.29 5.55
CA TYR A 156 14.10 5.32 6.18
C TYR A 156 13.83 5.01 7.65
N ALA A 157 13.58 6.08 8.42
CA ALA A 157 13.01 5.96 9.76
C ALA A 157 11.48 5.97 9.69
N ILE A 158 10.79 5.34 10.62
CA ILE A 158 9.33 5.41 10.74
C ILE A 158 8.92 5.97 12.10
N LEU A 159 7.97 6.90 12.12
CA LEU A 159 7.49 7.51 13.35
C LEU A 159 6.20 6.83 13.82
N SER A 160 6.30 6.14 14.95
CA SER A 160 5.16 5.67 15.73
C SER A 160 4.79 6.73 16.78
N HIS A 161 3.52 7.12 16.82
CA HIS A 161 3.04 8.11 17.78
C HIS A 161 1.55 7.92 18.08
N THR A 162 1.08 8.57 19.15
CA THR A 162 -0.38 8.70 19.38
C THR A 162 -0.88 10.02 18.82
N TRP A 163 -1.99 9.96 18.08
CA TRP A 163 -2.62 11.16 17.53
C TRP A 163 -3.14 12.06 18.66
N GLY A 164 -2.84 13.35 18.55
CA GLY A 164 -3.48 14.42 19.32
C GLY A 164 -4.87 14.72 18.75
N ALA A 165 -5.35 15.95 18.93
CA ALA A 165 -6.59 16.35 18.29
C ALA A 165 -6.40 16.45 16.76
N ASP A 166 -7.43 16.10 15.98
CA ASP A 166 -7.32 16.04 14.50
C ASP A 166 -6.83 17.38 13.87
N HIS A 167 -7.07 18.52 14.52
CA HIS A 167 -6.64 19.84 14.06
C HIS A 167 -5.17 20.16 14.38
N GLU A 168 -4.57 19.42 15.31
CA GLU A 168 -3.17 19.56 15.71
C GLU A 168 -2.24 18.71 14.84
N GLU A 169 -2.75 17.68 14.17
CA GLU A 169 -1.97 16.80 13.31
C GLU A 169 -1.68 17.42 11.95
N VAL A 170 -0.45 17.22 11.48
CA VAL A 170 -0.01 17.61 10.14
C VAL A 170 -0.49 16.54 9.15
N THR A 171 -1.27 16.95 8.15
CA THR A 171 -1.89 16.04 7.18
C THR A 171 -1.13 16.04 5.85
N PHE A 172 -1.41 15.06 4.99
CA PHE A 172 -0.87 15.02 3.62
C PHE A 172 -1.10 16.34 2.87
N LYS A 173 -2.30 16.91 3.00
CA LYS A 173 -2.65 18.19 2.36
C LYS A 173 -1.83 19.36 2.89
N ASP A 174 -1.44 19.33 4.17
CA ASP A 174 -0.63 20.39 4.77
C ASP A 174 0.78 20.42 4.21
N ILE A 175 1.37 19.25 3.90
CA ILE A 175 2.69 19.16 3.27
C ILE A 175 2.59 19.37 1.75
N TYR A 176 1.66 18.69 1.08
CA TYR A 176 1.54 18.69 -0.39
C TYR A 176 1.08 20.05 -0.96
N LYS A 177 0.13 20.72 -0.30
CA LYS A 177 -0.42 22.01 -0.75
C LYS A 177 0.12 23.21 0.03
N GLY A 178 0.69 22.98 1.21
CA GLY A 178 0.96 24.03 2.17
C GLY A 178 2.38 24.58 2.05
N LYS A 179 2.53 25.66 1.27
CA LYS A 179 3.56 26.68 1.55
C LYS A 179 3.27 27.36 2.91
N GLY A 180 3.45 26.66 4.02
CA GLY A 180 3.56 27.26 5.36
C GLY A 180 2.38 27.15 6.35
N LYS A 181 1.17 26.68 5.98
CA LYS A 181 0.04 26.61 6.95
C LYS A 181 0.16 25.49 7.98
N GLY A 182 0.81 24.37 7.64
CA GLY A 182 1.05 23.26 8.58
C GLY A 182 2.08 23.60 9.67
N LYS A 183 2.93 24.61 9.46
CA LYS A 183 4.06 24.96 10.36
C LYS A 183 3.63 25.42 11.75
N ALA A 184 2.41 25.95 11.87
CA ALA A 184 1.85 26.43 13.13
C ALA A 184 1.16 25.33 13.95
N LYS A 185 0.98 24.13 13.38
CA LYS A 185 0.32 23.03 14.09
C LYS A 185 1.28 22.38 15.10
N PRO A 186 0.80 22.01 16.30
CA PRO A 186 1.62 21.29 17.29
C PRO A 186 2.25 20.00 16.73
N GLY A 187 1.55 19.27 15.85
CA GLY A 187 2.06 18.06 15.21
C GLY A 187 3.34 18.26 14.38
N TYR A 188 3.67 19.50 14.01
CA TYR A 188 4.91 19.80 13.28
C TYR A 188 6.16 19.62 14.15
N GLU A 189 6.03 19.72 15.49
CA GLU A 189 7.12 19.41 16.41
C GLU A 189 7.53 17.94 16.34
N LYS A 190 6.56 17.03 16.19
CA LYS A 190 6.82 15.59 16.01
C LYS A 190 7.61 15.32 14.73
N LEU A 191 7.29 16.04 13.65
CA LEU A 191 8.03 15.95 12.39
C LEU A 191 9.46 16.47 12.53
N ARG A 192 9.65 17.61 13.21
CA ARG A 192 11.00 18.16 13.50
C ARG A 192 11.82 17.20 14.35
N PHE A 193 11.22 16.64 15.39
CA PHE A 193 11.84 15.60 16.21
C PHE A 193 12.27 14.40 15.35
N CYS A 194 11.35 13.85 14.55
CA CYS A 194 11.63 12.67 13.73
C CYS A 194 12.73 12.94 12.70
N ALA A 195 12.69 14.09 12.02
CA ALA A 195 13.71 14.49 11.07
C ALA A 195 15.08 14.68 11.72
N ALA A 196 15.13 15.33 12.89
CA ALA A 196 16.37 15.52 13.63
C ALA A 196 16.95 14.18 14.12
N GLN A 197 16.10 13.28 14.62
CA GLN A 197 16.54 11.94 15.03
C GLN A 197 17.00 11.09 13.83
N ALA A 198 16.24 11.10 12.73
CA ALA A 198 16.63 10.43 11.49
C ALA A 198 18.00 10.91 10.99
N ALA A 199 18.24 12.23 10.99
CA ALA A 199 19.53 12.79 10.61
C ALA A 199 20.67 12.35 11.55
N ARG A 200 20.44 12.29 12.87
CA ARG A 200 21.42 11.75 13.84
C ARG A 200 21.77 10.29 13.56
N ASP A 201 20.79 9.52 13.10
CA ASP A 201 20.94 8.11 12.73
C ASP A 201 21.40 7.89 11.28
N GLY A 202 21.77 8.96 10.56
CA GLY A 202 22.27 8.87 9.17
C GLY A 202 21.18 8.59 8.12
N LEU A 203 19.90 8.74 8.48
CA LEU A 203 18.76 8.51 7.62
C LEU A 203 18.25 9.84 7.03
N LYS A 204 18.20 9.90 5.70
CA LYS A 204 17.71 11.06 4.95
C LYS A 204 16.18 11.15 4.93
N PHE A 205 15.52 9.99 4.96
CA PHE A 205 14.09 9.87 4.76
C PHE A 205 13.42 9.34 6.02
N PHE A 206 12.17 9.76 6.23
CA PHE A 206 11.33 9.22 7.29
C PHE A 206 9.86 9.17 6.90
N TRP A 207 9.07 8.34 7.57
CA TRP A 207 7.65 8.14 7.29
C TRP A 207 6.78 8.46 8.50
N VAL A 208 5.65 9.11 8.26
CA VAL A 208 4.63 9.42 9.27
C VAL A 208 3.24 9.26 8.66
N ASP A 209 2.39 8.42 9.25
CA ASP A 209 1.10 8.01 8.69
C ASP A 209 0.14 9.19 8.39
N THR A 210 0.19 10.25 9.20
CA THR A 210 -0.71 11.41 9.10
C THR A 210 -0.47 12.22 7.84
N CYS A 211 0.77 12.29 7.36
CA CYS A 211 1.15 13.13 6.22
C CYS A 211 1.80 12.39 5.04
N CYS A 212 2.19 11.13 5.19
CA CYS A 212 2.64 10.29 4.08
C CYS A 212 1.48 9.59 3.36
N ILE A 213 0.30 9.49 3.98
CA ILE A 213 -0.90 8.88 3.38
C ILE A 213 -1.93 9.96 3.06
N ASP A 214 -2.41 10.01 1.82
CA ASP A 214 -3.62 10.76 1.49
C ASP A 214 -4.86 10.02 2.00
N LYS A 215 -5.18 10.25 3.27
CA LYS A 215 -6.40 9.73 3.91
C LYS A 215 -7.70 10.23 3.24
N GLY A 216 -7.60 11.19 2.31
CA GLY A 216 -8.71 11.63 1.47
C GLY A 216 -9.04 10.70 0.31
N SER A 217 -8.09 9.89 -0.15
CA SER A 217 -8.33 8.84 -1.15
C SER A 217 -8.63 7.52 -0.47
N SER A 218 -9.82 6.98 -0.74
CA SER A 218 -10.21 5.68 -0.17
C SER A 218 -9.39 4.51 -0.71
N ALA A 219 -8.90 4.62 -1.96
CA ALA A 219 -8.03 3.64 -2.57
C ALA A 219 -6.66 3.64 -1.87
N GLU A 220 -6.04 4.82 -1.73
CA GLU A 220 -4.74 4.94 -1.07
C GLU A 220 -4.82 4.55 0.41
N LEU A 221 -5.88 4.95 1.13
CA LEU A 221 -6.06 4.55 2.53
C LEU A 221 -6.17 3.01 2.66
N SER A 222 -6.87 2.36 1.74
CA SER A 222 -6.98 0.90 1.72
C SER A 222 -5.63 0.24 1.43
N GLU A 223 -4.87 0.74 0.47
CA GLU A 223 -3.52 0.24 0.17
C GLU A 223 -2.61 0.42 1.39
N ALA A 224 -2.62 1.61 1.99
CA ALA A 224 -1.77 1.94 3.11
C ALA A 224 -2.03 1.05 4.33
N ILE A 225 -3.30 0.80 4.67
CA ILE A 225 -3.64 -0.08 5.80
C ILE A 225 -3.21 -1.53 5.55
N ASN A 226 -3.35 -2.02 4.31
CA ASN A 226 -2.91 -3.37 3.95
C ASN A 226 -1.38 -3.51 3.87
N SER A 227 -0.65 -2.40 3.73
CA SER A 227 0.81 -2.36 3.63
C SER A 227 1.52 -1.89 4.91
N MET A 228 0.79 -1.36 5.89
CA MET A 228 1.37 -0.66 7.04
C MET A 228 2.34 -1.52 7.85
N TYR A 229 1.99 -2.78 8.12
CA TYR A 229 2.89 -3.71 8.82
C TYR A 229 4.21 -3.90 8.05
N ALA A 230 4.14 -4.04 6.72
CA ALA A 230 5.32 -4.19 5.88
C ALA A 230 6.19 -2.92 5.89
N TRP A 231 5.59 -1.73 5.93
CA TRP A 231 6.32 -0.47 6.08
C TRP A 231 6.99 -0.36 7.46
N TYR A 232 6.33 -0.75 8.53
CA TYR A 232 6.99 -0.79 9.84
C TYR A 232 8.13 -1.83 9.86
N LYS A 233 7.91 -3.02 9.28
CA LYS A 233 8.94 -4.07 9.18
C LYS A 233 10.13 -3.68 8.31
N GLY A 234 9.90 -2.94 7.22
CA GLY A 234 10.94 -2.50 6.30
C GLY A 234 11.68 -1.22 6.72
N SER A 235 11.26 -0.58 7.82
CA SER A 235 11.94 0.60 8.34
C SER A 235 13.30 0.25 8.93
N THR A 236 14.28 1.13 8.78
CA THR A 236 15.61 0.96 9.41
C THR A 236 15.54 1.19 10.91
N LYS A 237 14.75 2.16 11.36
CA LYS A 237 14.47 2.44 12.77
C LYS A 237 13.04 2.93 12.95
N CYS A 238 12.36 2.41 13.97
CA CYS A 238 11.09 2.94 14.45
C CYS A 238 11.31 3.83 15.67
N TYR A 239 10.90 5.09 15.58
CA TYR A 239 10.92 6.03 16.69
C TYR A 239 9.52 6.10 17.30
N VAL A 240 9.39 5.71 18.56
CA VAL A 240 8.15 5.86 19.32
C VAL A 240 8.22 7.15 20.12
N TYR A 241 7.46 8.16 19.67
CA TYR A 241 7.39 9.46 20.34
C TYR A 241 6.21 9.54 21.32
N LEU A 242 6.53 9.53 22.62
CA LEU A 242 5.56 9.50 23.71
C LEU A 242 5.31 10.91 24.26
N SER A 243 4.39 11.64 23.62
CA SER A 243 4.01 13.00 24.02
C SER A 243 3.44 13.13 25.43
N ASP A 244 3.03 12.02 26.05
CA ASP A 244 2.47 11.96 27.41
C ASP A 244 3.48 11.49 28.47
N VAL A 245 4.75 11.32 28.10
CA VAL A 245 5.85 11.00 29.01
C VAL A 245 6.78 12.22 29.09
N PRO A 246 6.90 12.91 30.23
CA PRO A 246 7.42 14.29 30.28
C PRO A 246 8.93 14.45 30.01
N CYS A 247 9.81 13.61 30.56
CA CYS A 247 11.26 13.66 30.32
C CYS A 247 11.98 12.42 30.90
N ARG A 248 13.22 12.16 30.47
CA ARG A 248 14.12 11.21 31.14
C ARG A 248 14.63 11.80 32.46
N ILE A 249 14.22 11.23 33.59
CA ILE A 249 14.81 11.59 34.89
C ILE A 249 16.00 10.66 35.16
N LEU A 250 17.22 11.23 35.20
CA LEU A 250 18.51 10.52 35.36
C LEU A 250 18.81 10.01 36.78
N ASP A 251 17.82 9.91 37.66
CA ASP A 251 18.04 9.57 39.07
C ASP A 251 17.76 8.09 39.35
N ILE A 252 18.75 7.37 39.87
CA ILE A 252 18.76 5.90 40.05
C ILE A 252 17.64 5.46 40.99
N THR A 253 17.22 6.32 41.91
CA THR A 253 16.10 6.07 42.85
C THR A 253 14.71 6.23 42.21
N ARG A 254 14.62 6.79 40.99
CA ARG A 254 13.36 7.07 40.26
C ARG A 254 13.15 6.15 39.05
N GLN A 255 13.98 5.13 38.86
CA GLN A 255 13.89 4.21 37.74
C GLN A 255 12.54 3.47 37.69
N GLU A 256 12.02 3.02 38.83
CA GLU A 256 10.69 2.39 38.92
C GLU A 256 9.55 3.36 38.55
N ILE A 257 9.58 4.60 39.05
CA ILE A 257 8.58 5.65 38.75
C ILE A 257 8.57 6.00 37.24
N LEU A 258 9.74 5.96 36.60
CA LEU A 258 9.86 6.22 35.16
C LEU A 258 9.25 5.09 34.33
N VAL A 259 9.45 3.83 34.72
CA VAL A 259 8.85 2.66 34.06
C VAL A 259 7.33 2.70 34.19
N ASP A 260 6.79 2.99 35.37
CA ASP A 260 5.34 3.11 35.55
C ASP A 260 4.74 4.23 34.67
N THR A 261 5.40 5.38 34.61
CA THR A 261 4.97 6.52 33.76
C THR A 261 5.03 6.15 32.28
N PHE A 262 6.10 5.46 31.86
CA PHE A 262 6.28 4.96 30.51
C PHE A 262 5.18 3.96 30.12
N LEU A 263 4.94 2.93 30.94
CA LEU A 263 3.93 1.90 30.68
C LEU A 263 2.49 2.45 30.74
N SER A 264 2.28 3.53 31.49
CA SER A 264 1.01 4.26 31.56
C SER A 264 0.74 5.12 30.32
N SER A 265 1.70 5.28 29.40
CA SER A 265 1.47 6.01 28.16
C SER A 265 0.30 5.41 27.39
N ARG A 266 -0.53 6.30 26.82
CA ARG A 266 -1.65 5.91 25.96
C ARG A 266 -1.19 5.05 24.79
N TRP A 267 0.08 5.15 24.38
CA TRP A 267 0.65 4.36 23.28
C TRP A 267 0.42 2.86 23.45
N PHE A 268 0.58 2.31 24.65
CA PHE A 268 0.38 0.87 24.91
C PHE A 268 -1.08 0.41 24.79
N THR A 269 -2.03 1.35 24.81
CA THR A 269 -3.47 1.06 24.76
C THR A 269 -4.09 1.30 23.38
N ARG A 270 -3.32 1.77 22.38
CA ARG A 270 -3.84 2.03 21.03
C ARG A 270 -3.80 0.77 20.17
N GLY A 271 -4.81 0.57 19.32
CA GLY A 271 -4.89 -0.60 18.44
C GLY A 271 -3.76 -0.65 17.42
N TRP A 272 -3.55 0.46 16.69
CA TRP A 272 -2.55 0.54 15.64
C TRP A 272 -1.11 0.35 16.13
N THR A 273 -0.79 0.81 17.35
CA THR A 273 0.55 0.66 17.94
C THR A 273 0.94 -0.79 18.22
N PHE A 274 0.02 -1.75 18.09
CA PHE A 274 0.32 -3.18 18.17
C PHE A 274 1.28 -3.61 17.06
N GLN A 275 0.97 -3.31 15.80
CA GLN A 275 1.87 -3.62 14.70
C GLN A 275 3.14 -2.75 14.74
N GLU A 276 3.04 -1.53 15.26
CA GLU A 276 4.19 -0.63 15.39
C GLU A 276 5.20 -1.14 16.43
N LEU A 277 4.73 -1.90 17.43
CA LEU A 277 5.57 -2.58 18.43
C LEU A 277 6.28 -3.82 17.86
N LEU A 278 5.57 -4.62 17.07
CA LEU A 278 6.03 -5.94 16.65
C LEU A 278 6.76 -5.93 15.30
N ALA A 279 6.28 -5.14 14.33
CA ALA A 279 6.78 -5.21 12.97
C ALA A 279 8.24 -4.73 12.83
N PRO A 280 8.66 -3.59 13.42
CA PRO A 280 10.04 -3.12 13.27
C PRO A 280 11.04 -4.00 14.03
N GLU A 281 12.19 -4.22 13.41
CA GLU A 281 13.33 -4.88 14.05
C GLU A 281 13.94 -4.00 15.14
N THR A 282 14.19 -2.72 14.83
CA THR A 282 14.73 -1.73 15.77
C THR A 282 13.65 -0.72 16.17
N LEU A 283 13.35 -0.65 17.47
CA LEU A 283 12.34 0.25 18.03
C LEU A 283 12.89 0.97 19.27
N VAL A 284 12.85 2.31 19.24
CA VAL A 284 13.41 3.18 20.29
C VAL A 284 12.34 4.14 20.80
N PHE A 285 12.24 4.26 22.12
CA PHE A 285 11.25 5.10 22.81
C PHE A 285 11.85 6.46 23.19
N PHE A 286 11.06 7.52 22.96
CA PHE A 286 11.42 8.89 23.27
C PHE A 286 10.30 9.57 24.06
N ALA A 287 10.69 10.38 25.04
CA ALA A 287 9.78 11.23 25.81
C ALA A 287 9.31 12.46 25.01
N ALA A 288 8.39 13.22 25.60
CA ALA A 288 7.79 14.42 25.02
C ALA A 288 8.79 15.58 24.80
N ASP A 289 9.93 15.56 25.48
CA ASP A 289 11.04 16.50 25.26
C ASP A 289 12.06 15.99 24.21
N GLY A 290 11.81 14.81 23.62
CA GLY A 290 12.69 14.15 22.66
C GLY A 290 13.89 13.43 23.28
N SER A 291 13.95 13.30 24.62
CA SER A 291 14.97 12.49 25.29
C SER A 291 14.72 11.00 25.07
N GLU A 292 15.80 10.26 24.80
CA GLU A 292 15.74 8.81 24.61
C GLU A 292 15.54 8.09 25.95
N LEU A 293 14.49 7.27 26.02
CA LEU A 293 14.15 6.46 27.19
C LEU A 293 14.88 5.11 27.17
N GLY A 294 14.99 4.52 25.97
CA GLY A 294 15.61 3.22 25.72
C GLY A 294 14.94 2.51 24.54
N ASP A 295 15.44 1.34 24.19
CA ASP A 295 14.91 0.51 23.11
C ASP A 295 13.96 -0.59 23.63
N LYS A 296 13.34 -1.32 22.71
CA LYS A 296 12.47 -2.47 23.03
C LYS A 296 13.18 -3.52 23.89
N ALA A 297 14.49 -3.75 23.69
CA ALA A 297 15.25 -4.74 24.44
C ALA A 297 15.41 -4.33 25.92
N ASN A 298 15.55 -3.03 26.19
CA ASN A 298 15.66 -2.49 27.55
C ASN A 298 14.38 -2.72 28.40
N PHE A 299 13.22 -2.87 27.76
CA PHE A 299 11.91 -2.94 28.44
C PHE A 299 11.14 -4.23 28.16
N LEU A 300 11.80 -5.33 27.75
CA LEU A 300 11.10 -6.55 27.34
C LEU A 300 10.14 -7.10 28.40
N GLU A 301 10.60 -7.24 29.65
CA GLU A 301 9.78 -7.79 30.74
C GLU A 301 8.59 -6.88 31.06
N ASP A 302 8.81 -5.57 31.07
CA ASP A 302 7.81 -4.55 31.36
C ASP A 302 6.75 -4.46 30.26
N ILE A 303 7.18 -4.46 28.99
CA ILE A 303 6.30 -4.50 27.83
C ILE A 303 5.52 -5.80 27.79
N ALA A 304 6.16 -6.95 28.05
CA ALA A 304 5.47 -8.25 28.09
C ALA A 304 4.38 -8.26 29.16
N ARG A 305 4.67 -7.73 30.35
CA ARG A 305 3.70 -7.59 31.44
C ARG A 305 2.52 -6.71 31.06
N GLN A 306 2.79 -5.55 30.44
CA GLN A 306 1.78 -4.56 30.08
C GLN A 306 0.92 -4.98 28.88
N THR A 307 1.50 -5.69 27.90
CA THR A 307 0.82 -6.03 26.63
C THR A 307 0.32 -7.46 26.58
N HIS A 308 0.76 -8.31 27.52
CA HIS A 308 0.54 -9.76 27.52
C HIS A 308 1.11 -10.48 26.28
N ILE A 309 2.02 -9.83 25.56
CA ILE A 309 2.76 -10.42 24.46
C ILE A 309 3.97 -11.16 25.06
N PRO A 310 4.18 -12.44 24.73
CA PRO A 310 5.33 -13.21 25.16
C PRO A 310 6.68 -12.56 24.78
N ILE A 311 7.71 -12.75 25.61
CA ILE A 311 9.04 -12.13 25.43
C ILE A 311 9.71 -12.60 24.14
N ASP A 312 9.61 -13.88 23.80
CA ASP A 312 10.09 -14.46 22.54
C ASP A 312 9.50 -13.71 21.33
N VAL A 313 8.20 -13.43 21.34
CA VAL A 313 7.51 -12.69 20.27
C VAL A 313 7.93 -11.20 20.23
N LEU A 314 8.20 -10.58 21.38
CA LEU A 314 8.69 -9.20 21.42
C LEU A 314 10.12 -9.08 20.89
N GLN A 315 10.95 -10.12 21.10
CA GLN A 315 12.30 -10.21 20.58
C GLN A 315 12.28 -10.48 19.07
N ASP A 316 11.53 -11.48 18.62
CA ASP A 316 11.30 -11.77 17.21
C ASP A 316 9.80 -11.98 16.92
N SER A 317 9.21 -11.05 16.16
CA SER A 317 7.81 -11.14 15.75
C SER A 317 7.48 -12.41 14.95
N ASN A 318 8.47 -13.07 14.32
CA ASN A 318 8.26 -14.33 13.62
C ASN A 318 7.87 -15.47 14.57
N ASP A 319 8.30 -15.42 15.84
CA ASP A 319 7.93 -16.42 16.87
C ASP A 319 6.45 -16.40 17.21
N ALA A 320 5.71 -15.37 16.78
CA ALA A 320 4.26 -15.39 16.82
C ALA A 320 3.67 -16.62 16.10
N ALA A 321 4.36 -17.19 15.11
CA ALA A 321 3.93 -18.41 14.43
C ALA A 321 3.77 -19.62 15.36
N ASN A 322 4.45 -19.62 16.51
CA ASN A 322 4.36 -20.68 17.53
C ASN A 322 3.05 -20.64 18.32
N TYR A 323 2.26 -19.58 18.17
CA TYR A 323 1.00 -19.37 18.87
C TYR A 323 -0.21 -19.52 17.93
N ASN A 324 -1.31 -20.06 18.46
CA ASN A 324 -2.55 -20.20 17.67
C ASN A 324 -3.18 -18.82 17.35
N VAL A 325 -4.21 -18.81 16.50
CA VAL A 325 -4.82 -17.55 16.02
C VAL A 325 -5.52 -16.83 17.17
N GLU A 326 -6.18 -17.58 18.04
CA GLU A 326 -6.93 -17.09 19.19
C GLU A 326 -6.00 -16.35 20.15
N LYS A 327 -4.90 -17.00 20.58
CA LYS A 327 -3.92 -16.41 21.51
C LYS A 327 -3.27 -15.16 20.94
N ARG A 328 -2.94 -15.17 19.64
CA ARG A 328 -2.40 -14.00 18.95
C ARG A 328 -3.39 -12.85 18.87
N THR A 329 -4.68 -13.16 18.72
CA THR A 329 -5.75 -12.15 18.72
C THR A 329 -5.93 -11.54 20.11
N ASP A 330 -5.78 -12.35 21.17
CA ASP A 330 -5.91 -11.91 22.57
C ASP A 330 -4.95 -10.77 22.93
N TRP A 331 -3.76 -10.73 22.34
CA TRP A 331 -2.75 -9.67 22.54
C TRP A 331 -3.24 -8.25 22.18
N THR A 332 -4.36 -8.15 21.48
CA THR A 332 -4.95 -6.87 21.08
C THR A 332 -6.24 -6.52 21.82
N MET A 333 -6.78 -7.42 22.65
CA MET A 333 -8.09 -7.25 23.28
C MET A 333 -8.21 -6.02 24.18
N HIS A 334 -7.12 -5.62 24.84
CA HIS A 334 -7.12 -4.46 25.73
C HIS A 334 -6.83 -3.13 25.01
N ARG A 335 -6.62 -3.18 23.68
CA ARG A 335 -6.32 -2.00 22.87
C ARG A 335 -7.61 -1.35 22.34
N ARG A 336 -7.54 -0.03 22.16
CA ARG A 336 -8.64 0.84 21.75
C ARG A 336 -8.36 1.47 20.40
N THR A 337 -9.41 1.57 19.58
CA THR A 337 -9.37 2.17 18.25
C THR A 337 -10.42 3.28 18.13
N LYS A 338 -10.17 4.27 17.26
CA LYS A 338 -11.11 5.38 17.00
C LYS A 338 -12.34 4.87 16.23
N ARG A 339 -12.11 4.04 15.21
CA ARG A 339 -13.15 3.28 14.52
C ARG A 339 -13.17 1.85 15.02
N GLU A 340 -14.34 1.27 15.19
CA GLU A 340 -14.46 -0.04 15.82
C GLU A 340 -13.90 -1.18 14.95
N GLU A 341 -13.92 -1.02 13.64
CA GLU A 341 -13.39 -1.96 12.64
C GLU A 341 -11.86 -1.99 12.61
N ASP A 342 -11.20 -0.87 12.97
CA ASP A 342 -9.74 -0.79 13.03
C ASP A 342 -9.17 -1.83 14.02
N ALA A 343 -9.96 -2.31 14.98
CA ALA A 343 -9.54 -3.38 15.89
C ALA A 343 -9.25 -4.69 15.15
N ALA A 344 -9.88 -4.92 13.99
CA ALA A 344 -9.54 -6.00 13.07
C ALA A 344 -8.50 -5.55 12.04
N TYR A 345 -8.61 -4.33 11.50
CA TYR A 345 -7.73 -3.89 10.41
C TYR A 345 -6.27 -3.69 10.83
N CYS A 346 -6.00 -3.37 12.10
CA CYS A 346 -4.62 -3.28 12.61
C CYS A 346 -3.91 -4.65 12.73
N LEU A 347 -4.62 -5.75 12.49
CA LEU A 347 -4.10 -7.12 12.54
C LEU A 347 -3.77 -7.69 11.15
N LEU A 348 -4.14 -7.01 10.06
CA LEU A 348 -4.05 -7.55 8.70
C LEU A 348 -2.63 -7.98 8.35
N GLY A 349 -1.68 -7.04 8.41
CA GLY A 349 -0.30 -7.33 8.05
C GLY A 349 0.40 -8.27 9.04
N PHE A 350 0.02 -8.25 10.32
CA PHE A 350 0.55 -9.17 11.32
C PHE A 350 0.17 -10.64 11.03
N PHE A 351 -1.04 -10.89 10.53
CA PHE A 351 -1.44 -12.22 10.07
C PHE A 351 -1.06 -12.51 8.61
N GLY A 352 -0.43 -11.56 7.91
CA GLY A 352 -0.06 -11.69 6.50
C GLY A 352 -1.28 -11.76 5.57
N VAL A 353 -2.39 -11.12 5.93
CA VAL A 353 -3.62 -11.12 5.14
C VAL A 353 -3.95 -9.73 4.62
N GLN A 354 -4.72 -9.69 3.54
CA GLN A 354 -5.24 -8.46 2.97
C GLN A 354 -6.74 -8.57 2.75
N MET A 355 -7.47 -7.48 2.98
CA MET A 355 -8.92 -7.44 2.71
C MET A 355 -9.41 -6.01 2.45
N PRO A 356 -10.53 -5.85 1.71
CA PRO A 356 -11.16 -4.56 1.53
C PRO A 356 -11.62 -3.94 2.85
N LEU A 357 -11.36 -2.65 3.05
CA LEU A 357 -11.84 -1.91 4.22
C LEU A 357 -13.30 -1.48 4.03
N ILE A 358 -14.17 -1.86 4.96
CA ILE A 358 -15.60 -1.52 4.95
C ILE A 358 -15.95 -0.84 6.28
N TYR A 359 -15.64 0.44 6.38
CA TYR A 359 -16.06 1.24 7.53
C TYR A 359 -17.58 1.39 7.58
N GLY A 360 -18.18 1.14 8.74
CA GLY A 360 -19.62 1.00 8.97
C GLY A 360 -20.08 -0.46 8.99
N GLU A 361 -19.21 -1.44 8.71
CA GLU A 361 -19.57 -2.85 8.90
C GLU A 361 -19.62 -3.24 10.38
N GLY A 362 -18.98 -2.49 11.26
CA GLY A 362 -18.93 -2.76 12.69
C GLY A 362 -17.94 -3.86 13.06
N ARG A 363 -17.49 -3.84 14.33
CA ARG A 363 -16.35 -4.65 14.81
C ARG A 363 -16.52 -6.14 14.57
N ALA A 364 -17.69 -6.69 14.91
CA ALA A 364 -17.93 -8.14 14.83
C ALA A 364 -17.81 -8.68 13.40
N ARG A 365 -18.34 -7.95 12.39
CA ARG A 365 -18.25 -8.34 10.99
C ARG A 365 -16.83 -8.20 10.44
N ALA A 366 -16.13 -7.11 10.80
CA ALA A 366 -14.73 -6.93 10.43
C ALA A 366 -13.85 -8.07 10.95
N PHE A 367 -14.02 -8.48 12.22
CA PHE A 367 -13.31 -9.64 12.79
C PHE A 367 -13.69 -10.97 12.13
N ALA A 368 -14.97 -11.21 11.82
CA ALA A 368 -15.40 -12.42 11.14
C ALA A 368 -14.73 -12.58 9.76
N ARG A 369 -14.60 -11.46 9.02
CA ARG A 369 -13.88 -11.44 7.74
C ARG A 369 -12.39 -11.64 7.91
N LEU A 370 -11.76 -10.97 8.89
CA LEU A 370 -10.36 -11.20 9.24
C LEU A 370 -10.08 -12.69 9.50
N GLN A 371 -10.90 -13.34 10.33
CA GLN A 371 -10.77 -14.77 10.64
C GLN A 371 -10.93 -15.65 9.39
N THR A 372 -11.81 -15.27 8.47
CA THR A 372 -12.00 -15.97 7.19
C THR A 372 -10.75 -15.87 6.33
N GLU A 373 -10.16 -14.67 6.19
CA GLU A 373 -8.94 -14.48 5.41
C GLU A 373 -7.73 -15.17 6.04
N ILE A 374 -7.61 -15.19 7.38
CA ILE A 374 -6.55 -15.93 8.08
C ILE A 374 -6.62 -17.42 7.75
N LYS A 375 -7.83 -18.01 7.80
CA LYS A 375 -8.05 -19.41 7.46
C LYS A 375 -7.71 -19.69 5.99
N ARG A 376 -8.15 -18.82 5.09
CA ARG A 376 -7.88 -18.91 3.65
C ARG A 376 -6.39 -18.85 3.35
N HIS A 377 -5.67 -17.90 3.95
CA HIS A 377 -4.24 -17.72 3.76
C HIS A 377 -3.45 -18.94 4.26
N LYS A 378 -3.77 -19.47 5.46
CA LYS A 378 -3.16 -20.72 5.95
C LYS A 378 -3.39 -21.90 5.00
N PHE A 379 -4.60 -22.04 4.47
CA PHE A 379 -4.92 -23.10 3.51
C PHE A 379 -4.08 -22.96 2.22
N GLN A 380 -3.94 -21.73 1.69
CA GLN A 380 -3.14 -21.46 0.50
C GLN A 380 -1.64 -21.77 0.72
N GLN A 381 -1.08 -21.37 1.87
CA GLN A 381 0.31 -21.68 2.21
C GLN A 381 0.56 -23.19 2.29
N ASN A 382 -0.34 -23.94 2.94
CA ASN A 382 -0.25 -25.40 3.00
C ASN A 382 -0.33 -26.04 1.62
N LEU A 383 -1.22 -25.57 0.75
CA LEU A 383 -1.34 -26.08 -0.62
C LEU A 383 -0.06 -25.81 -1.43
N LEU A 384 0.51 -24.61 -1.33
CA LEU A 384 1.78 -24.26 -1.99
C LEU A 384 2.93 -25.14 -1.49
N ALA A 385 3.01 -25.41 -0.18
CA ALA A 385 4.01 -26.30 0.38
C ALA A 385 3.87 -27.74 -0.16
N VAL A 386 2.64 -28.26 -0.26
CA VAL A 386 2.36 -29.57 -0.85
C VAL A 386 2.74 -29.61 -2.33
N VAL A 387 2.40 -28.58 -3.11
CA VAL A 387 2.76 -28.48 -4.53
C VAL A 387 4.28 -28.39 -4.69
N SER A 388 4.96 -27.62 -3.86
CA SER A 388 6.43 -27.51 -3.88
C SER A 388 7.11 -28.83 -3.52
N PHE A 389 6.57 -29.57 -2.54
CA PHE A 389 7.05 -30.90 -2.17
C PHE A 389 6.81 -31.92 -3.28
N MET A 390 5.63 -31.92 -3.90
CA MET A 390 5.35 -32.76 -5.07
C MET A 390 6.30 -32.44 -6.23
N LYS A 391 6.53 -31.16 -6.52
CA LYS A 391 7.47 -30.74 -7.56
C LYS A 391 8.90 -31.21 -7.28
N PHE A 392 9.36 -31.12 -6.02
CA PHE A 392 10.65 -31.68 -5.61
C PHE A 392 10.73 -33.19 -5.84
N LEU A 393 9.66 -33.94 -5.56
CA LEU A 393 9.61 -35.39 -5.82
C LEU A 393 9.59 -35.72 -7.33
N TYR A 394 8.98 -34.89 -8.16
CA TYR A 394 8.90 -35.08 -9.61
C TYR A 394 10.16 -34.64 -10.37
N ASP A 395 10.80 -33.55 -9.95
CA ASP A 395 12.01 -33.00 -10.58
C ASP A 395 13.30 -33.66 -10.02
N GLY A 396 13.17 -34.58 -9.06
CA GLY A 396 14.26 -35.31 -8.40
C GLY A 396 14.55 -36.71 -8.96
N VAL A 397 14.13 -37.02 -10.20
CA VAL A 397 14.48 -38.26 -10.93
C VAL A 397 15.39 -37.94 -12.12
#